data_AF-A0A9X4L6S9-F1
#
_entry.id   AF-A0A9X4L6S9-F1
#
_cell.length_a   1.000
_cell.length_b   1.000
_cell.length_c   1.000
_cell.angle_alpha   90.00
_cell.angle_beta   90.00
_cell.angle_gamma   90.00
#
_symmetry.space_group_name_H-M   'P 1'
#
loop_
_entity.id
_entity.type
_entity.pdbx_description
1 polymer ?
#
loop_
_entity_poly.entity_id
_entity_poly.type
_entity_poly.pdbx_seq_one_letter_code
_entity_poly.pdbx_strand_id
1 'polypeptide(L)'
;MIINHEEKYKYYSSLLEMPYSKVITLLIKKYGEVTDDYYKEKSYKKFLNGEIKSISKGKFSKTKEGLYCHHIFENQYDNLSSPQFIRNYKYDFEYQKKENLVYCDLFEHLILHTLIAKESNGIHGLAGYLVFILPNIEEWYVSEIDPQLEWQKYCKEKAILSKEYSEKLLIEIDNKVNNTDAYKQFKKELYKNI
;
A
#
# COMPACT_ATOMS: atom_id res chain seq x y z
N MET A 1 18.10 -19.57 5.75
CA MET A 1 16.68 -19.95 5.92
C MET A 1 16.17 -20.32 4.55
N ILE A 2 15.61 -21.52 4.36
CA ILE A 2 14.96 -21.85 3.09
C ILE A 2 13.60 -21.13 3.10
N ILE A 3 13.42 -20.19 2.17
CA ILE A 3 12.14 -19.48 2.03
C ILE A 3 11.16 -20.44 1.36
N ASN A 4 10.06 -20.74 2.06
CA ASN A 4 8.96 -21.51 1.47
C ASN A 4 8.06 -20.56 0.66
N HIS A 5 8.38 -20.38 -0.62
CA HIS A 5 7.64 -19.48 -1.50
C HIS A 5 6.17 -19.91 -1.69
N GLU A 6 5.89 -21.22 -1.69
CA GLU A 6 4.53 -21.74 -1.82
C GLU A 6 3.66 -21.35 -0.63
N GLU A 7 4.17 -21.52 0.59
CA GLU A 7 3.45 -21.16 1.82
C GLU A 7 3.19 -19.65 1.88
N LYS A 8 4.17 -18.85 1.48
CA LYS A 8 4.04 -17.39 1.45
C LYS A 8 3.05 -16.92 0.38
N TYR A 9 3.06 -17.55 -0.79
CA TYR A 9 2.04 -17.33 -1.82
C TYR A 9 0.64 -17.73 -1.33
N LYS A 10 0.49 -18.89 -0.68
CA LYS A 10 -0.80 -19.31 -0.08
C LYS A 10 -1.28 -18.32 0.97
N TYR A 11 -0.37 -17.80 1.80
CA TYR A 11 -0.67 -16.75 2.75
C TYR A 11 -1.24 -15.50 2.05
N TYR A 12 -0.53 -14.95 1.06
CA TYR A 12 -1.01 -13.79 0.32
C TYR A 12 -2.33 -14.02 -0.41
N SER A 13 -2.49 -15.18 -1.05
CA SER A 13 -3.73 -15.58 -1.72
C SER A 13 -4.89 -15.64 -0.73
N SER A 14 -4.65 -16.12 0.49
CA SER A 14 -5.68 -16.14 1.54
C SER A 14 -6.14 -14.74 1.95
N LEU A 15 -5.25 -13.73 1.93
CA LEU A 15 -5.63 -12.35 2.26
C LEU A 15 -6.57 -11.76 1.21
N LEU A 16 -6.41 -12.11 -0.07
CA LEU A 16 -7.25 -11.61 -1.17
C LEU A 16 -8.71 -12.07 -1.09
N GLU A 17 -8.99 -13.14 -0.34
CA GLU A 17 -10.34 -13.65 -0.11
C GLU A 17 -11.03 -13.05 1.12
N MET A 18 -10.32 -12.22 1.88
CA MET A 18 -10.86 -11.59 3.09
C MET A 18 -11.34 -10.16 2.80
N PRO A 19 -12.33 -9.66 3.58
CA PRO A 19 -12.63 -8.23 3.60
C PRO A 19 -11.42 -7.42 4.08
N TYR A 20 -11.26 -6.22 3.55
CA TYR A 20 -10.19 -5.29 3.90
C TYR A 20 -10.01 -5.15 5.42
N SER A 21 -11.10 -4.94 6.16
CA SER A 21 -11.08 -4.79 7.62
C SER A 21 -10.53 -6.01 8.37
N LYS A 22 -10.72 -7.22 7.84
CA LYS A 22 -10.17 -8.46 8.42
C LYS A 22 -8.67 -8.56 8.16
N VAL A 23 -8.21 -8.17 6.97
CA VAL A 23 -6.77 -8.12 6.66
C VAL A 23 -6.06 -7.12 7.57
N ILE A 24 -6.62 -5.93 7.79
CA ILE A 24 -6.09 -4.95 8.75
C ILE A 24 -5.91 -5.57 10.14
N THR A 25 -6.94 -6.24 10.65
CA THR A 25 -6.89 -6.91 11.97
C THR A 25 -5.77 -7.95 12.03
N LEU A 26 -5.60 -8.75 10.97
CA LEU A 26 -4.55 -9.77 10.89
C LEU A 26 -3.15 -9.15 10.85
N LEU A 27 -2.96 -8.07 10.10
CA LEU A 27 -1.67 -7.39 9.99
C LEU A 27 -1.26 -6.70 11.29
N ILE A 28 -2.20 -6.07 12.01
CA ILE A 28 -1.95 -5.53 13.35
C ILE A 28 -1.53 -6.66 14.30
N LYS A 29 -2.23 -7.80 14.27
CA LYS A 29 -1.85 -8.97 15.08
C LYS A 29 -0.45 -9.51 14.70
N LYS A 30 -0.09 -9.47 13.42
CA LYS A 30 1.18 -10.01 12.89
C LYS A 30 2.38 -9.11 13.20
N TYR A 31 2.24 -7.80 13.06
CA TYR A 31 3.37 -6.86 13.14
C TYR A 31 3.35 -5.94 14.36
N GLY A 32 2.27 -5.96 15.13
CA GLY A 32 2.01 -5.05 16.23
C GLY A 32 1.45 -3.70 15.78
N GLU A 33 1.13 -2.87 16.77
CA GLU A 33 0.65 -1.50 16.57
C GLU A 33 1.74 -0.60 15.99
N VAL A 34 1.32 0.44 15.26
CA VAL A 34 2.23 1.48 14.77
C VAL A 34 2.72 2.34 15.94
N THR A 35 3.99 2.74 15.89
CA THR A 35 4.71 3.25 17.07
C THR A 35 4.56 4.75 17.31
N ASP A 36 4.17 5.50 16.28
CA ASP A 36 3.99 6.95 16.31
C ASP A 36 3.03 7.38 15.19
N ASP A 37 2.50 8.59 15.26
CA ASP A 37 1.65 9.14 14.21
C ASP A 37 2.43 9.31 12.90
N TYR A 38 1.74 9.29 11.77
CA TYR A 38 2.38 9.45 10.46
C TYR A 38 3.02 10.84 10.33
N TYR A 39 2.26 11.87 10.72
CA TYR A 39 2.71 13.25 10.82
C TYR A 39 2.60 13.76 12.24
N LYS A 40 3.43 14.75 12.61
CA LYS A 40 3.33 15.41 13.91
C LYS A 40 2.19 16.42 13.91
N GLU A 41 1.24 16.28 14.84
CA GLU A 41 0.02 17.09 14.93
C GLU A 41 0.27 18.60 14.83
N LYS A 42 1.21 19.13 15.63
CA LYS A 42 1.54 20.56 15.62
C LYS A 42 2.01 21.03 14.25
N SER A 43 2.81 20.23 13.54
CA SER A 43 3.27 20.57 12.19
C SER A 43 2.14 20.43 11.18
N TYR A 44 1.27 19.44 11.34
CA TYR A 44 0.13 19.21 10.47
C TYR A 44 -0.85 20.40 10.49
N LYS A 45 -1.21 20.87 11.69
CA LYS A 45 -2.09 22.05 11.87
C LYS A 45 -1.49 23.31 11.24
N LYS A 46 -0.22 23.59 11.50
CA LYS A 46 0.50 24.70 10.86
C LYS A 46 0.52 24.62 9.34
N PHE A 47 0.68 23.42 8.79
CA PHE A 47 0.65 23.19 7.35
C PHE A 47 -0.74 23.48 6.76
N LEU A 48 -1.80 23.02 7.41
CA LEU A 48 -3.17 23.28 6.97
C LEU A 48 -3.54 24.77 7.02
N ASN A 49 -2.99 25.51 7.99
CA ASN A 49 -3.10 26.96 8.13
C ASN A 49 -2.23 27.75 7.14
N GLY A 50 -1.37 27.08 6.35
CA GLY A 50 -0.46 27.74 5.41
C GLY A 50 0.77 28.38 6.06
N GLU A 51 1.03 28.14 7.35
CA GLU A 51 2.19 28.69 8.07
C GLU A 51 3.51 28.04 7.64
N ILE A 52 3.46 26.79 7.17
CA ILE A 52 4.63 26.03 6.71
C ILE A 52 4.35 25.29 5.40
N LYS A 53 5.40 25.04 4.61
CA LYS A 53 5.30 24.40 3.29
C LYS A 53 5.37 22.87 3.32
N SER A 54 5.83 22.28 4.42
CA SER A 54 6.01 20.83 4.58
C SER A 54 5.56 20.37 5.98
N ILE A 55 5.20 19.10 6.09
CA ILE A 55 4.75 18.48 7.35
C ILE A 55 5.88 17.62 7.91
N SER A 56 6.17 17.78 9.20
CA SER A 56 7.12 16.91 9.89
C SER A 56 6.53 15.52 10.12
N LYS A 57 7.25 14.47 9.70
CA LYS A 57 6.87 13.07 9.97
C LYS A 57 7.08 12.68 11.44
N GLY A 58 6.28 11.75 11.92
CA GLY A 58 6.54 11.03 13.18
C GLY A 58 7.58 9.93 13.00
N LYS A 59 7.85 9.19 14.08
CA LYS A 59 8.80 8.07 14.17
C LYS A 59 8.12 6.72 13.99
N PHE A 60 7.30 6.59 12.94
CA PHE A 60 6.55 5.38 12.61
C PHE A 60 7.31 4.43 11.67
N SER A 61 8.45 4.83 11.10
CA SER A 61 9.07 4.04 10.03
C SER A 61 9.65 2.71 10.54
N LYS A 62 9.26 1.61 9.89
CA LYS A 62 9.83 0.27 10.05
C LYS A 62 10.47 -0.27 8.76
N THR A 63 10.92 0.61 7.88
CA THR A 63 11.54 0.18 6.60
C THR A 63 12.83 -0.62 6.79
N LYS A 64 13.54 -0.45 7.91
CA LYS A 64 14.67 -1.31 8.28
C LYS A 64 14.29 -2.75 8.61
N GLU A 65 13.03 -2.99 8.96
CA GLU A 65 12.44 -4.32 9.14
C GLU A 65 11.76 -4.83 7.84
N GLY A 66 11.88 -4.05 6.75
CA GLY A 66 11.26 -4.32 5.45
C GLY A 66 9.76 -4.05 5.40
N LEU A 67 9.23 -3.22 6.30
CA LEU A 67 7.79 -2.92 6.39
C LEU A 67 7.47 -1.49 5.93
N TYR A 68 6.37 -1.38 5.18
CA TYR A 68 5.66 -0.15 4.88
C TYR A 68 4.65 0.18 5.98
N CYS A 69 4.28 1.45 6.06
CA CYS A 69 3.17 1.92 6.89
C CYS A 69 2.05 2.37 5.97
N HIS A 70 0.88 1.76 6.13
CA HIS A 70 -0.33 1.97 5.33
C HIS A 70 -1.38 2.71 6.17
N HIS A 71 -2.10 3.64 5.55
CA HIS A 71 -3.19 4.38 6.20
C HIS A 71 -4.50 3.59 6.08
N ILE A 72 -5.09 3.19 7.22
CA ILE A 72 -6.29 2.33 7.24
C ILE A 72 -7.47 3.01 6.51
N PHE A 73 -7.57 4.33 6.62
CA PHE A 73 -8.65 5.12 6.02
C PHE A 73 -8.49 5.42 4.52
N GLU A 74 -7.49 4.85 3.84
CA GLU A 74 -7.41 4.96 2.37
C GLU A 74 -8.51 4.20 1.64
N ASN A 75 -9.37 3.47 2.36
CA ASN A 75 -10.64 2.97 1.84
C ASN A 75 -11.74 4.05 1.70
N GLN A 76 -11.50 5.25 2.22
CA GLN A 76 -12.45 6.38 2.22
C GLN A 76 -11.83 7.67 1.68
N TYR A 77 -10.51 7.83 1.76
CA TYR A 77 -9.82 9.05 1.39
C TYR A 77 -8.58 8.74 0.58
N ASP A 78 -8.36 9.48 -0.51
CA ASP A 78 -7.21 9.20 -1.36
C ASP A 78 -5.94 9.86 -0.82
N ASN A 79 -4.85 9.08 -0.86
CA ASN A 79 -3.47 9.54 -0.73
C ASN A 79 -3.22 10.34 0.57
N LEU A 80 -3.58 9.73 1.71
CA LEU A 80 -3.49 10.35 3.04
C LEU A 80 -2.04 10.66 3.46
N SER A 81 -1.06 10.08 2.77
CA SER A 81 0.35 10.39 2.96
C SER A 81 0.82 11.65 2.21
N SER A 82 0.10 12.12 1.18
CA SER A 82 0.53 13.22 0.31
C SER A 82 0.17 14.59 0.88
N PRO A 83 1.16 15.47 1.14
CA PRO A 83 0.90 16.84 1.58
C PRO A 83 0.02 17.62 0.60
N GLN A 84 0.09 17.32 -0.71
CA GLN A 84 -0.72 17.99 -1.71
C GLN A 84 -2.21 17.65 -1.57
N PHE A 85 -2.54 16.37 -1.35
CA PHE A 85 -3.91 15.93 -1.11
C PHE A 85 -4.42 16.46 0.22
N ILE A 86 -3.62 16.35 1.28
CA ILE A 86 -3.92 16.92 2.60
C ILE A 86 -4.26 18.41 2.51
N ARG A 87 -3.49 19.19 1.74
CA ARG A 87 -3.75 20.63 1.56
C ARG A 87 -5.06 20.89 0.82
N ASN A 88 -5.33 20.14 -0.23
CA ASN A 88 -6.49 20.32 -1.10
C ASN A 88 -7.80 19.92 -0.42
N TYR A 89 -7.82 18.77 0.25
CA TYR A 89 -9.01 18.18 0.85
C TYR A 89 -9.15 18.46 2.35
N LYS A 90 -8.12 19.07 2.97
CA LYS A 90 -8.13 19.46 4.39
C LYS A 90 -8.48 18.29 5.33
N TYR A 91 -7.94 17.11 5.04
CA TYR A 91 -8.17 15.91 5.84
C TYR A 91 -7.86 16.13 7.33
N ASP A 92 -8.68 15.56 8.21
CA ASP A 92 -8.47 15.64 9.65
C ASP A 92 -7.14 14.96 10.05
N PHE A 93 -6.51 15.50 11.09
CA PHE A 93 -5.32 14.88 11.68
C PHE A 93 -5.63 13.50 12.27
N GLU A 94 -6.88 13.21 12.66
CA GLU A 94 -7.28 11.90 13.19
C GLU A 94 -6.81 10.75 12.29
N TYR A 95 -6.89 10.89 10.96
CA TYR A 95 -6.46 9.85 10.02
C TYR A 95 -4.95 9.61 9.97
N GLN A 96 -4.15 10.49 10.59
CA GLN A 96 -2.69 10.36 10.70
C GLN A 96 -2.26 9.69 12.00
N LYS A 97 -3.18 9.45 12.94
CA LYS A 97 -2.87 8.84 14.23
C LYS A 97 -2.45 7.40 14.07
N LYS A 98 -1.51 6.95 14.91
CA LYS A 98 -0.95 5.59 14.86
C LYS A 98 -2.00 4.47 14.92
N GLU A 99 -3.14 4.68 15.60
CA GLU A 99 -4.24 3.71 15.68
C GLU A 99 -4.93 3.50 14.32
N ASN A 100 -4.75 4.46 13.41
CA ASN A 100 -5.32 4.50 12.07
C ASN A 100 -4.30 4.12 10.98
N LEU A 101 -3.20 3.49 11.40
CA LEU A 101 -2.11 3.02 10.55
C LEU A 101 -1.88 1.53 10.77
N VAL A 102 -1.31 0.85 9.77
CA VAL A 102 -0.93 -0.57 9.87
C VAL A 102 0.40 -0.83 9.15
N TYR A 103 1.20 -1.75 9.69
CA TYR A 103 2.40 -2.22 8.99
C TYR A 103 2.07 -3.34 8.01
N CYS A 104 2.75 -3.35 6.87
CA CYS A 104 2.64 -4.39 5.85
C CYS A 104 3.94 -4.53 5.06
N ASP A 105 4.20 -5.71 4.51
CA ASP A 105 5.20 -5.91 3.46
C ASP A 105 4.67 -5.45 2.09
N LEU A 106 5.50 -5.53 1.04
CA LEU A 106 5.14 -5.01 -0.28
C LEU A 106 3.93 -5.71 -0.92
N PHE A 107 3.81 -7.04 -0.81
CA PHE A 107 2.68 -7.77 -1.38
C PHE A 107 1.42 -7.56 -0.54
N GLU A 108 1.52 -7.52 0.78
CA GLU A 108 0.42 -7.14 1.66
C GLU A 108 -0.10 -5.74 1.33
N HIS A 109 0.78 -4.78 1.08
CA HIS A 109 0.40 -3.43 0.68
C HIS A 109 -0.35 -3.41 -0.66
N LEU A 110 0.13 -4.16 -1.67
CA LEU A 110 -0.58 -4.33 -2.94
C LEU A 110 -1.97 -4.94 -2.73
N ILE A 111 -2.09 -5.95 -1.86
CA ILE A 111 -3.34 -6.62 -1.52
C ILE A 111 -4.30 -5.66 -0.81
N LEU A 112 -3.83 -4.84 0.14
CA LEU A 112 -4.66 -3.83 0.79
C LEU A 112 -5.28 -2.88 -0.24
N HIS A 113 -4.50 -2.34 -1.17
CA HIS A 113 -5.02 -1.48 -2.24
C HIS A 113 -5.94 -2.21 -3.22
N THR A 114 -5.69 -3.50 -3.47
CA THR A 114 -6.57 -4.36 -4.29
C THR A 114 -7.94 -4.52 -3.64
N LEU A 115 -7.97 -4.80 -2.33
CA LEU A 115 -9.21 -4.97 -1.58
C LEU A 115 -9.99 -3.65 -1.50
N ILE A 116 -9.30 -2.53 -1.24
CA ILE A 116 -9.90 -1.19 -1.27
C ILE A 116 -10.53 -0.92 -2.64
N ALA A 117 -9.78 -1.14 -3.72
CA ALA A 117 -10.27 -0.91 -5.08
C ALA A 117 -11.49 -1.79 -5.38
N LYS A 118 -11.45 -3.07 -5.01
CA LYS A 118 -12.59 -3.98 -5.19
C LYS A 118 -13.82 -3.51 -4.41
N GLU A 119 -13.67 -3.21 -3.12
CA GLU A 119 -14.78 -2.85 -2.23
C GLU A 119 -15.39 -1.47 -2.55
N SER A 120 -14.58 -0.55 -3.08
CA SER A 120 -15.01 0.80 -3.49
C SER A 120 -15.39 0.91 -4.98
N ASN A 121 -15.45 -0.21 -5.72
CA ASN A 121 -15.62 -0.23 -7.18
C ASN A 121 -14.61 0.66 -7.95
N GLY A 122 -13.37 0.70 -7.45
CA GLY A 122 -12.25 1.40 -8.05
C GLY A 122 -12.20 2.90 -7.77
N ILE A 123 -13.11 3.42 -6.93
CA ILE A 123 -13.11 4.82 -6.50
C ILE A 123 -11.85 5.12 -5.68
N HIS A 124 -11.48 4.23 -4.76
CA HIS A 124 -10.30 4.35 -3.91
C HIS A 124 -9.29 3.25 -4.20
N GLY A 125 -8.05 3.44 -3.72
CA GLY A 125 -7.00 2.41 -3.73
C GLY A 125 -6.36 2.11 -5.10
N LEU A 126 -7.08 2.29 -6.20
CA LEU A 126 -6.61 1.93 -7.54
C LEU A 126 -5.38 2.73 -7.99
N ALA A 127 -5.32 4.02 -7.67
CA ALA A 127 -4.14 4.85 -7.96
C ALA A 127 -2.91 4.39 -7.15
N GLY A 128 -3.11 4.03 -5.87
CA GLY A 128 -2.08 3.43 -5.02
C GLY A 128 -1.49 2.15 -5.64
N TYR A 129 -2.39 1.25 -6.04
CA TYR A 129 -2.09 0.00 -6.72
C TYR A 129 -1.30 0.21 -8.03
N LEU A 130 -1.85 0.96 -8.99
CA LEU A 130 -1.30 1.08 -10.36
C LEU A 130 -0.01 1.92 -10.42
N VAL A 131 0.03 3.02 -9.67
CA VAL A 131 1.08 4.04 -9.88
C VAL A 131 2.30 3.78 -8.98
N PHE A 132 2.09 3.24 -7.78
CA PHE A 132 3.14 3.21 -6.76
C PHE A 132 3.61 1.81 -6.38
N ILE A 133 2.74 0.81 -6.40
CA ILE A 133 3.08 -0.51 -5.82
C ILE A 133 3.31 -1.57 -6.89
N LEU A 134 2.39 -1.72 -7.85
CA LEU A 134 2.52 -2.71 -8.93
C LEU A 134 3.84 -2.56 -9.71
N PRO A 135 4.29 -1.36 -10.12
CA PRO A 135 5.54 -1.21 -10.86
C PRO A 135 6.76 -1.72 -10.09
N ASN A 136 6.80 -1.51 -8.76
CA ASN A 136 7.90 -2.01 -7.92
C ASN A 136 7.89 -3.55 -7.87
N ILE A 137 6.71 -4.18 -7.80
CA ILE A 137 6.64 -5.66 -7.78
C ILE A 137 7.06 -6.23 -9.15
N GLU A 138 6.59 -5.65 -10.25
CA GLU A 138 6.96 -6.06 -11.60
C GLU A 138 8.46 -5.89 -11.86
N GLU A 139 9.03 -4.76 -11.45
CA GLU A 139 10.47 -4.53 -11.57
C GLU A 139 11.26 -5.51 -10.70
N TRP A 140 10.88 -5.68 -9.43
CA TRP A 140 11.70 -6.41 -8.47
C TRP A 140 11.61 -7.93 -8.56
N TYR A 141 10.44 -8.48 -8.88
CA TYR A 141 10.20 -9.92 -8.84
C TYR A 141 9.91 -10.56 -10.19
N VAL A 142 9.42 -9.78 -11.18
CA VAL A 142 9.15 -10.31 -12.53
C VAL A 142 10.32 -10.02 -13.46
N SER A 143 10.82 -8.79 -13.44
CA SER A 143 11.98 -8.35 -14.22
C SER A 143 13.30 -8.62 -13.50
N GLU A 144 13.23 -9.01 -12.22
CA GLU A 144 14.38 -9.35 -11.37
C GLU A 144 15.41 -8.21 -11.24
N ILE A 145 14.95 -6.96 -11.31
CA ILE A 145 15.78 -5.76 -11.15
C ILE A 145 15.78 -5.37 -9.66
N ASP A 146 16.96 -5.21 -9.07
CA ASP A 146 17.07 -4.81 -7.66
C ASP A 146 16.83 -3.31 -7.45
N PRO A 147 16.14 -2.91 -6.37
CA PRO A 147 16.01 -1.52 -6.02
C PRO A 147 17.37 -0.91 -5.63
N GLN A 148 17.56 0.36 -5.99
CA GLN A 148 18.80 1.08 -5.73
C GLN A 148 18.90 1.56 -4.28
N LEU A 149 17.79 1.91 -3.65
CA LEU A 149 17.78 2.46 -2.29
C LEU A 149 17.85 1.33 -1.25
N GLU A 150 18.77 1.46 -0.28
CA GLU A 150 18.97 0.46 0.77
C GLU A 150 17.68 0.07 1.52
N TRP A 151 16.84 1.04 1.85
CA TRP A 151 15.59 0.74 2.56
C TRP A 151 14.60 -0.08 1.71
N GLN A 152 14.63 0.06 0.38
CA GLN A 152 13.81 -0.74 -0.52
C GLN A 152 14.33 -2.18 -0.63
N LYS A 153 15.65 -2.39 -0.51
CA LYS A 153 16.24 -3.73 -0.48
C LYS A 153 15.71 -4.53 0.71
N TYR A 154 15.62 -3.92 1.89
CA TYR A 154 15.00 -4.56 3.06
C TYR A 154 13.53 -4.93 2.80
N CYS A 155 12.77 -4.03 2.16
CA CYS A 155 11.38 -4.31 1.79
C CYS A 155 11.27 -5.46 0.77
N LYS A 156 12.14 -5.50 -0.24
CA LYS A 156 12.21 -6.58 -1.23
C LYS A 156 12.54 -7.91 -0.57
N GLU A 157 13.53 -7.93 0.32
CA GLU A 157 13.92 -9.14 1.04
C GLU A 157 12.79 -9.65 1.95
N LYS A 158 12.10 -8.74 2.66
CA LYS A 158 10.98 -9.09 3.52
C LYS A 158 9.81 -9.70 2.75
N ALA A 159 9.45 -9.15 1.61
CA ALA A 159 8.31 -9.57 0.79
C ALA A 159 8.64 -10.70 -0.20
N ILE A 160 9.87 -11.21 -0.20
CA ILE A 160 10.38 -12.13 -1.23
C ILE A 160 9.45 -13.29 -1.61
N LEU A 161 9.18 -13.40 -2.92
CA LEU A 161 8.55 -14.51 -3.63
C LEU A 161 9.42 -14.89 -4.84
N SER A 162 9.27 -16.11 -5.34
CA SER A 162 9.86 -16.46 -6.64
C SER A 162 9.13 -15.71 -7.76
N LYS A 163 9.77 -15.59 -8.92
CA LYS A 163 9.14 -15.01 -10.11
C LYS A 163 7.81 -15.69 -10.45
N GLU A 164 7.80 -17.03 -10.50
CA GLU A 164 6.61 -17.83 -10.77
C GLU A 164 5.44 -17.51 -9.83
N TYR A 165 5.68 -17.51 -8.52
CA TYR A 165 4.63 -17.20 -7.54
C TYR A 165 4.22 -15.72 -7.56
N SER A 166 5.13 -14.82 -7.92
CA SER A 166 4.83 -13.40 -8.08
C SER A 166 3.90 -13.18 -9.27
N GLU A 167 4.22 -13.74 -10.43
CA GLU A 167 3.38 -13.68 -11.64
C GLU A 167 2.00 -14.30 -11.37
N LYS A 168 1.95 -15.45 -10.72
CA LYS A 168 0.69 -16.11 -10.35
C LYS A 168 -0.18 -15.24 -9.43
N LEU A 169 0.41 -14.65 -8.39
CA LEU A 169 -0.31 -13.77 -7.47
C LEU A 169 -0.79 -12.49 -8.17
N LEU A 170 0.02 -11.92 -9.07
CA LEU A 170 -0.37 -10.74 -9.85
C LEU A 170 -1.58 -11.02 -10.75
N ILE A 171 -1.65 -12.21 -11.36
CA ILE A 171 -2.83 -12.63 -12.15
C ILE A 171 -4.08 -12.71 -11.26
N GLU A 172 -3.97 -13.28 -10.06
CA GLU A 172 -5.09 -13.34 -9.12
C GLU A 172 -5.55 -11.95 -8.68
N ILE A 173 -4.60 -11.07 -8.40
CA ILE A 173 -4.86 -9.66 -8.05
C ILE A 173 -5.56 -8.94 -9.20
N ASP A 174 -5.06 -9.07 -10.43
CA ASP A 174 -5.67 -8.46 -11.61
C ASP A 174 -7.13 -8.90 -11.77
N ASN A 175 -7.39 -10.20 -11.58
CA ASN A 175 -8.74 -10.76 -11.64
C ASN A 175 -9.70 -10.23 -10.57
N LYS A 176 -9.19 -9.73 -9.44
CA LYS A 176 -10.03 -9.11 -8.40
C LYS A 176 -10.40 -7.68 -8.73
N VAL A 177 -9.55 -6.94 -9.44
CA VAL A 177 -9.76 -5.51 -9.76
C VAL A 177 -10.28 -5.27 -11.18
N ASN A 178 -10.12 -6.22 -12.10
CA ASN A 178 -10.47 -6.07 -13.52
C ASN A 178 -11.96 -5.82 -13.78
N ASN A 179 -12.82 -6.16 -12.81
CA ASN A 179 -14.25 -5.96 -12.89
C ASN A 179 -14.70 -4.58 -12.43
N THR A 180 -13.84 -3.80 -11.78
CA THR A 180 -14.16 -2.44 -11.34
C THR A 180 -14.29 -1.50 -12.54
N ASP A 181 -15.24 -0.56 -12.48
CA ASP A 181 -15.51 0.34 -13.59
C ASP A 181 -14.30 1.25 -13.89
N ALA A 182 -13.63 1.74 -12.85
CA ALA A 182 -12.44 2.57 -12.98
C ALA A 182 -11.28 1.82 -13.64
N TYR A 183 -11.06 0.55 -13.32
CA TYR A 183 -10.01 -0.26 -13.94
C TYR A 183 -10.29 -0.54 -15.42
N LYS A 184 -11.55 -0.85 -15.78
CA LYS A 184 -11.96 -1.00 -17.18
C LYS A 184 -11.73 0.28 -17.98
N GLN A 185 -12.05 1.43 -17.39
CA GLN A 185 -11.78 2.73 -17.99
C GLN A 185 -10.28 2.97 -18.17
N PHE A 186 -9.47 2.69 -17.15
CA PHE A 186 -8.01 2.79 -17.23
C PHE A 186 -7.42 1.92 -18.34
N LYS A 187 -7.77 0.62 -18.41
CA LYS A 187 -7.32 -0.27 -19.50
C LYS A 187 -7.74 0.28 -20.86
N LYS A 188 -8.98 0.77 -21.01
CA LYS A 188 -9.45 1.35 -22.27
C LYS A 188 -8.63 2.57 -22.70
N GLU A 189 -8.25 3.45 -21.78
CA GLU A 189 -7.39 4.60 -22.09
C GLU A 189 -5.94 4.19 -22.41
N LEU A 190 -5.41 3.15 -21.77
CA LEU A 190 -4.09 2.60 -22.11
C LEU A 190 -4.04 2.07 -23.55
N TYR A 191 -5.02 1.27 -23.96
CA TYR A 191 -5.08 0.69 -25.31
C TYR A 191 -5.54 1.66 -26.41
N LYS A 192 -6.01 2.87 -26.06
CA LYS A 192 -6.23 3.95 -27.04
C LYS A 192 -4.92 4.64 -27.45
N ASN A 193 -3.86 4.48 -26.66
CA ASN A 193 -2.57 5.14 -26.84
C ASN A 193 -1.49 4.20 -27.42
N ILE A 194 -1.92 3.06 -27.97
CA ILE A 194 -1.12 2.09 -28.74
C ILE A 194 -1.77 1.95 -30.11
#